data_AF-A0AAX6IBQ5-F1
#
_entry.id   AF-A0AAX6IBQ5-F1
#
_cell.length_a   1.000
_cell.length_b   1.000
_cell.length_c   1.000
_cell.angle_alpha   90.00
_cell.angle_beta   90.00
_cell.angle_gamma   90.00
#
_symmetry.space_group_name_H-M   'P 1'
#
loop_
_entity.id
_entity.type
_entity.pdbx_description
1 polymer ?
#
loop_
_entity_poly.entity_id
_entity_poly.type
_entity_poly.pdbx_seq_one_letter_code
_entity_poly.pdbx_strand_id
1 'polypeptide(L)'
;MTQDTKAMFLTFAALLGVQQLALSLGTKESLLPSTNSAQSSISDNLSKQLSELITVVNEERILYPLAWLVASTALVPLLSGSIFCFQTQFLNLDPSIIGLSKVVGQLMVLSATVLYTRYLKEIPMRRLISGIQVAYALSFLGDLFLVKQCNLRLGISNEVYVLCFSLLGGSCGAVQGPAVHRSLLGLCPAGCEGSLFAFFASALCLSTILSGVLGVGLASLIGVSSGDYSSLPVGIAVQIVAALIPLGWLSCVPDAGNKDEANEGKLRYKSG
;
A
#
# COMPACT_ATOMS: atom_id res chain seq x y z
N MET A 1 -6.92 35.77 7.61
CA MET A 1 -6.43 34.38 7.42
C MET A 1 -7.44 33.44 6.75
N THR A 2 -8.61 33.88 6.27
CA THR A 2 -9.63 32.98 5.67
C THR A 2 -9.77 33.09 4.14
N GLN A 3 -9.26 34.15 3.51
CA GLN A 3 -9.40 34.37 2.07
C GLN A 3 -8.41 33.54 1.25
N ASP A 4 -7.15 33.43 1.70
CA ASP A 4 -6.12 32.63 1.02
C ASP A 4 -6.42 31.13 1.07
N THR A 5 -6.90 30.61 2.21
CA THR A 5 -7.28 29.19 2.35
C THR A 5 -8.45 28.82 1.45
N LYS A 6 -9.43 29.73 1.28
CA LYS A 6 -10.56 29.53 0.36
C LYS A 6 -10.11 29.54 -1.09
N ALA A 7 -9.20 30.44 -1.46
CA ALA A 7 -8.62 30.48 -2.80
C ALA A 7 -7.81 29.22 -3.13
N MET A 8 -7.02 28.70 -2.18
CA MET A 8 -6.31 27.43 -2.33
C MET A 8 -7.29 26.26 -2.52
N PHE A 9 -8.33 26.17 -1.70
CA PHE A 9 -9.32 25.11 -1.85
C PHE A 9 -10.02 25.14 -3.22
N LEU A 10 -10.41 26.33 -3.67
CA LEU A 10 -11.13 26.52 -4.93
C LEU A 10 -10.25 26.22 -6.15
N THR A 11 -8.97 26.59 -6.10
CA THR A 11 -7.99 26.24 -7.14
C THR A 11 -7.73 24.74 -7.21
N PHE A 12 -7.57 24.05 -6.08
CA PHE A 12 -7.46 22.58 -6.04
C PHE A 12 -8.72 21.89 -6.57
N ALA A 13 -9.91 22.35 -6.18
CA ALA A 13 -11.17 21.80 -6.66
C ALA A 13 -11.34 21.97 -8.17
N ALA A 14 -10.98 23.14 -8.71
CA ALA A 14 -11.02 23.40 -10.15
C ALA A 14 -10.04 22.50 -10.92
N LEU A 15 -8.81 22.35 -10.44
CA LEU A 15 -7.81 21.46 -11.06
C LEU A 15 -8.28 20.00 -11.08
N LEU A 16 -8.79 19.50 -9.94
CA LEU A 16 -9.32 18.14 -9.85
C LEU A 16 -10.51 17.93 -10.79
N GLY A 17 -11.43 18.90 -10.87
CA GLY A 17 -12.59 18.85 -11.76
C GLY A 17 -12.18 18.82 -13.23
N VAL A 18 -11.23 19.66 -13.63
CA VAL A 18 -10.69 19.66 -15.00
C VAL A 18 -10.02 18.32 -15.32
N GLN A 19 -9.25 17.76 -14.38
CA GLN A 19 -8.55 16.49 -14.59
C GLN A 19 -9.51 15.30 -14.67
N GLN A 20 -10.55 15.25 -13.84
CA GLN A 20 -11.61 14.24 -13.92
C GLN A 20 -12.42 14.37 -15.21
N LEU A 21 -12.72 15.59 -15.65
CA LEU A 21 -13.43 15.84 -16.91
C LEU A 21 -12.59 15.41 -18.12
N ALA A 22 -11.29 15.72 -18.11
CA ALA A 22 -10.36 15.27 -19.16
C ALA A 22 -10.26 13.75 -19.23
N LEU A 23 -10.21 13.07 -18.08
CA LEU A 23 -10.22 11.60 -18.01
C LEU A 23 -11.54 11.02 -18.52
N SER A 24 -12.68 11.63 -18.15
CA SER A 24 -14.00 11.21 -18.62
C SER A 24 -14.16 11.36 -20.13
N LEU A 25 -13.64 12.45 -20.72
CA LEU A 25 -13.67 12.68 -22.17
C LEU A 25 -12.67 11.79 -22.94
N GLY A 26 -11.53 11.47 -22.34
CA GLY A 26 -10.48 10.65 -22.95
C GLY A 26 -10.78 9.15 -22.93
N THR A 27 -11.65 8.69 -22.04
CA THR A 27 -12.01 7.27 -21.92
C THR A 27 -13.08 6.94 -22.96
N LYS A 28 -12.67 6.36 -24.09
CA LYS A 28 -13.62 5.77 -25.05
C LYS A 28 -14.26 4.54 -24.42
N GLU A 29 -15.48 4.68 -23.92
CA GLU A 29 -16.24 3.54 -23.44
C GLU A 29 -16.65 2.67 -24.65
N SER A 30 -16.14 1.43 -24.68
CA SER A 30 -16.73 0.41 -25.54
C SER A 30 -18.04 0.01 -24.88
N LEU A 31 -19.12 0.67 -25.32
CA LEU A 31 -20.48 0.39 -24.85
C LEU A 31 -20.76 -1.10 -25.03
N LEU A 32 -20.81 -1.82 -23.90
CA LEU A 32 -21.38 -3.17 -23.87
C LEU A 32 -22.81 -3.09 -24.43
N PRO A 33 -23.22 -4.01 -25.31
CA PRO A 33 -24.52 -3.95 -25.94
C PRO A 33 -25.63 -4.01 -24.87
N SER A 34 -26.39 -2.93 -24.79
CA SER A 34 -27.58 -2.81 -23.95
C SER A 34 -28.55 -3.94 -24.28
N THR A 35 -28.67 -4.92 -23.38
CA THR A 35 -29.72 -5.93 -23.48
C THR A 35 -30.87 -5.48 -22.58
N ASN A 36 -31.86 -4.86 -23.22
CA ASN A 36 -33.13 -4.49 -22.61
C ASN A 36 -33.95 -5.76 -22.30
N SER A 37 -33.65 -6.45 -21.20
CA SER A 37 -34.57 -7.38 -20.56
C SER A 37 -34.05 -7.80 -19.19
N ALA A 38 -34.98 -7.95 -18.24
CA ALA A 38 -34.83 -8.77 -17.03
C ALA A 38 -34.24 -8.13 -15.75
N GLN A 39 -35.10 -7.39 -15.07
CA GLN A 39 -34.93 -7.02 -13.65
C GLN A 39 -34.87 -8.25 -12.72
N SER A 40 -35.43 -9.41 -13.13
CA SER A 40 -35.25 -10.69 -12.44
C SER A 40 -33.91 -11.37 -12.75
N SER A 41 -33.36 -11.19 -13.95
CA SER A 41 -32.06 -11.78 -14.33
C SER A 41 -30.88 -11.01 -13.75
N ILE A 42 -31.02 -9.73 -13.38
CA ILE A 42 -29.92 -8.96 -12.77
C ILE A 42 -29.54 -9.53 -11.39
N SER A 43 -30.52 -9.89 -10.56
CA SER A 43 -30.23 -10.48 -9.24
C SER A 43 -29.58 -11.86 -9.35
N ASP A 44 -30.06 -12.67 -10.30
CA ASP A 44 -29.50 -14.00 -10.55
C ASP A 44 -28.09 -13.90 -11.15
N ASN A 45 -27.84 -12.95 -12.05
CA ASN A 45 -26.52 -12.68 -12.60
C ASN A 45 -25.57 -12.08 -11.56
N LEU A 46 -26.04 -11.17 -10.71
CA LEU A 46 -25.25 -10.61 -9.61
C LEU A 46 -24.87 -11.72 -8.61
N SER A 47 -25.83 -12.57 -8.24
CA SER A 47 -25.59 -13.68 -7.31
C SER A 47 -24.62 -14.70 -7.90
N LYS A 48 -24.70 -14.96 -9.21
CA LYS A 48 -23.73 -15.79 -9.93
C LYS A 48 -22.34 -15.16 -9.96
N GLN A 49 -22.21 -13.89 -10.34
CA GLN A 49 -20.92 -13.18 -10.33
C GLN A 49 -20.33 -13.08 -8.92
N LEU A 50 -21.17 -12.90 -7.90
CA LEU A 50 -20.74 -12.88 -6.50
C LEU A 50 -20.27 -14.27 -6.07
N SER A 51 -20.98 -15.33 -6.44
CA SER A 51 -20.59 -16.71 -6.14
C SER A 51 -19.29 -17.10 -6.85
N GLU A 52 -19.11 -16.70 -8.11
CA GLU A 52 -17.87 -16.88 -8.85
C GLU A 52 -16.73 -16.09 -8.21
N LEU A 53 -16.95 -14.83 -7.84
CA LEU A 53 -15.97 -14.02 -7.12
C LEU A 53 -15.58 -14.63 -5.77
N ILE A 54 -16.55 -15.10 -4.97
CA ILE A 54 -16.30 -15.78 -3.70
C ILE A 54 -15.47 -17.04 -3.93
N THR A 55 -15.77 -17.80 -4.98
CA THR A 55 -15.00 -18.99 -5.35
C THR A 55 -13.55 -18.64 -5.72
N VAL A 56 -13.36 -17.60 -6.53
CA VAL A 56 -12.04 -17.10 -6.94
C VAL A 56 -11.26 -16.51 -5.76
N VAL A 57 -11.92 -15.77 -4.86
CA VAL A 57 -11.30 -15.19 -3.66
C VAL A 57 -10.93 -16.27 -2.65
N ASN A 58 -11.72 -17.34 -2.52
CA ASN A 58 -11.42 -18.47 -1.65
C ASN A 58 -10.34 -19.41 -2.19
N GLU A 59 -9.92 -19.24 -3.45
CA GLU A 59 -8.80 -19.99 -3.98
C GLU A 59 -7.54 -19.65 -3.16
N GLU A 60 -6.91 -20.68 -2.57
CA GLU A 60 -5.78 -20.50 -1.64
C GLU A 60 -4.64 -19.69 -2.25
N ARG A 61 -4.48 -19.75 -3.58
CA ARG A 61 -3.47 -18.97 -4.34
C ARG A 61 -3.73 -17.46 -4.37
N ILE A 62 -4.97 -17.03 -4.22
CA ILE A 62 -5.41 -15.61 -4.29
C ILE A 62 -5.65 -15.09 -2.87
N LEU A 63 -6.26 -15.89 -2.00
CA LEU A 63 -6.52 -15.55 -0.61
C LEU A 63 -5.22 -15.28 0.16
N TYR A 64 -4.19 -16.10 -0.04
CA TYR A 64 -2.95 -16.00 0.72
C TYR A 64 -2.19 -14.67 0.50
N PRO A 65 -1.90 -14.22 -0.74
CA PRO A 65 -1.25 -12.93 -0.96
C PRO A 65 -2.14 -11.74 -0.56
N LEU A 66 -3.47 -11.87 -0.72
CA LEU A 66 -4.43 -10.86 -0.27
C LEU A 66 -4.43 -10.72 1.26
N ALA A 67 -4.63 -11.82 1.97
CA ALA A 67 -4.64 -11.88 3.43
C ALA A 67 -3.28 -11.47 3.98
N TRP A 68 -2.18 -11.87 3.33
CA TRP A 68 -0.85 -11.42 3.68
C TRP A 68 -0.71 -9.90 3.58
N LEU A 69 -1.18 -9.27 2.50
CA LEU A 69 -1.10 -7.82 2.33
C LEU A 69 -1.99 -7.06 3.34
N VAL A 70 -3.23 -7.52 3.52
CA VAL A 70 -4.20 -7.00 4.49
C VAL A 70 -3.62 -7.11 5.90
N ALA A 71 -3.11 -8.28 6.28
CA ALA A 71 -2.46 -8.49 7.57
C ALA A 71 -1.19 -7.64 7.72
N SER A 72 -0.37 -7.52 6.67
CA SER A 72 0.84 -6.67 6.68
C SER A 72 0.49 -5.21 6.92
N THR A 73 -0.58 -4.73 6.29
CA THR A 73 -1.01 -3.33 6.38
C THR A 73 -1.72 -3.06 7.71
N ALA A 74 -2.54 -4.00 8.18
CA ALA A 74 -3.26 -3.90 9.44
C ALA A 74 -2.36 -4.03 10.67
N LEU A 75 -1.34 -4.90 10.61
CA LEU A 75 -0.47 -5.21 11.74
C LEU A 75 0.56 -4.10 11.99
N VAL A 76 0.98 -3.37 10.95
CA VAL A 76 1.91 -2.25 11.09
C VAL A 76 1.13 -1.05 11.63
N PRO A 77 1.31 -0.64 12.90
CA PRO A 77 0.57 0.48 13.47
C PRO A 77 0.98 1.80 12.79
N LEU A 78 0.03 2.63 12.39
CA LEU A 78 0.31 3.87 11.66
C LEU A 78 0.71 5.00 12.63
N LEU A 79 2.01 5.12 12.97
CA LEU A 79 2.54 6.18 13.85
C LEU A 79 2.84 7.51 13.14
N SER A 80 2.42 7.67 11.87
CA SER A 80 2.72 8.86 11.05
C SER A 80 2.31 10.17 11.73
N GLY A 81 1.19 10.18 12.47
CA GLY A 81 0.74 11.35 13.24
C GLY A 81 1.65 11.69 14.42
N SER A 82 2.08 10.70 15.21
CA SER A 82 2.98 10.90 16.35
C SER A 82 4.38 11.34 15.91
N ILE A 83 4.89 10.79 14.80
CA ILE A 83 6.16 11.19 14.20
C ILE A 83 6.08 12.64 13.69
N PHE A 84 4.96 13.05 13.11
CA PHE A 84 4.74 14.44 12.69
C PHE A 84 4.73 15.41 13.89
N CYS A 85 4.05 15.07 14.99
CA CYS A 85 4.11 15.86 16.23
C CYS A 85 5.53 15.93 16.79
N PHE A 86 6.30 14.83 16.74
CA PHE A 86 7.71 14.83 17.16
C PHE A 86 8.58 15.74 16.28
N GLN A 87 8.41 15.70 14.96
CA GLN A 87 9.15 16.55 14.02
C GLN A 87 8.86 18.04 14.22
N THR A 88 7.60 18.38 14.52
CA THR A 88 7.17 19.77 14.73
C THR A 88 7.51 20.30 16.12
N GLN A 89 7.26 19.54 17.18
CA GLN A 89 7.40 20.01 18.57
C GLN A 89 8.79 19.76 19.16
N PHE A 90 9.43 18.64 18.84
CA PHE A 90 10.72 18.27 19.44
C PHE A 90 11.90 18.69 18.57
N LEU A 91 11.84 18.47 17.26
CA LEU A 91 12.89 18.94 16.34
C LEU A 91 12.76 20.43 15.98
N ASN A 92 11.62 21.09 16.29
CA ASN A 92 11.33 22.48 15.91
C ASN A 92 11.61 22.76 14.42
N LEU A 93 11.27 21.81 13.54
CA LEU A 93 11.43 22.02 12.11
C LEU A 93 10.44 23.07 11.63
N ASP A 94 10.94 24.00 10.82
CA ASP A 94 10.08 24.99 10.19
C ASP A 94 8.97 24.32 9.36
N PRO A 95 7.71 24.76 9.48
CA PRO A 95 6.59 24.23 8.71
C PRO A 95 6.82 24.25 7.19
N SER A 96 7.66 25.17 6.70
CA SER A 96 8.09 25.26 5.31
C SER A 96 8.93 24.07 4.86
N ILE A 97 9.85 23.58 5.70
CA ILE A 97 10.70 22.41 5.43
C ILE A 97 9.87 21.13 5.45
N ILE A 98 8.91 21.04 6.37
CA ILE A 98 7.97 19.92 6.44
C ILE A 98 7.07 19.91 5.20
N GLY A 99 6.59 21.09 4.76
CA GLY A 99 5.85 21.25 3.52
C GLY A 99 6.66 20.83 2.29
N LEU A 100 7.91 21.28 2.18
CA LEU A 100 8.82 20.90 1.10
C LEU A 100 9.10 19.39 1.11
N SER A 101 9.29 18.79 2.29
CA SER A 101 9.45 17.34 2.45
C SER A 101 8.27 16.58 1.84
N LYS A 102 7.03 17.01 2.09
CA LYS A 102 5.85 16.38 1.49
C LYS A 102 5.85 16.46 -0.03
N VAL A 103 6.27 17.60 -0.60
CA VAL A 103 6.38 17.76 -2.06
C VAL A 103 7.43 16.83 -2.64
N VAL A 104 8.63 16.79 -2.06
CA VAL A 104 9.71 15.88 -2.49
C VAL A 104 9.28 14.42 -2.31
N GLY A 105 8.52 14.10 -1.26
CA GLY A 105 7.94 12.78 -1.04
C GLY A 105 7.00 12.35 -2.15
N GLN A 106 6.11 13.25 -2.58
CA GLN A 106 5.23 12.96 -3.72
C GLN A 106 6.01 12.78 -5.03
N LEU A 107 7.09 13.55 -5.24
CA LEU A 107 7.97 13.36 -6.39
C LEU A 107 8.68 12.00 -6.35
N MET A 108 9.09 11.55 -5.16
CA MET A 108 9.70 10.23 -4.96
C MET A 108 8.70 9.10 -5.21
N VAL A 109 7.45 9.24 -4.74
CA VAL A 109 6.36 8.30 -5.03
C VAL A 109 6.09 8.21 -6.52
N LEU A 110 6.08 9.34 -7.23
CA LEU A 110 5.95 9.38 -8.69
C LEU A 110 7.11 8.62 -9.36
N SER A 111 8.35 8.91 -8.96
CA SER A 111 9.54 8.24 -9.46
C SER A 111 9.49 6.73 -9.24
N ALA A 112 9.12 6.29 -8.03
CA ALA A 112 8.96 4.89 -7.68
C ALA A 112 7.87 4.19 -8.51
N THR A 113 6.77 4.89 -8.80
CA THR A 113 5.68 4.37 -9.66
C THR A 113 6.14 4.21 -11.12
N VAL A 114 6.92 5.16 -11.64
CA VAL A 114 7.53 5.07 -12.97
C VAL A 114 8.53 3.92 -13.04
N LEU A 115 9.40 3.80 -12.02
CA LEU A 115 10.36 2.71 -11.90
C LEU A 115 9.65 1.36 -11.86
N TYR A 116 8.56 1.26 -11.10
CA TYR A 116 7.71 0.08 -11.03
C TYR A 116 7.18 -0.33 -12.41
N THR A 117 6.62 0.63 -13.12
CA THR A 117 6.01 0.39 -14.44
C THR A 117 7.04 -0.04 -15.48
N ARG A 118 8.27 0.48 -15.41
CA ARG A 118 9.35 0.22 -16.38
C ARG A 118 10.14 -1.05 -16.09
N TYR A 119 10.52 -1.30 -14.84
CA TYR A 119 11.48 -2.35 -14.48
C TYR A 119 10.88 -3.43 -13.59
N LEU A 120 10.08 -3.07 -12.58
CA LEU A 120 9.54 -4.05 -11.64
C LEU A 120 8.37 -4.86 -12.23
N LYS A 121 7.80 -4.39 -13.35
CA LYS A 121 6.75 -5.06 -14.11
C LYS A 121 7.16 -6.45 -14.63
N GLU A 122 8.45 -6.68 -14.87
CA GLU A 122 8.99 -7.93 -15.42
C GLU A 122 9.46 -8.95 -14.36
N ILE A 123 9.52 -8.52 -13.09
CA ILE A 123 10.05 -9.33 -12.00
C ILE A 123 8.96 -10.30 -11.48
N PRO A 124 9.30 -11.57 -11.17
CA PRO A 124 8.34 -12.50 -10.56
C PRO A 124 7.86 -11.98 -9.21
N MET A 125 6.56 -12.15 -8.94
CA MET A 125 5.87 -11.55 -7.79
C MET A 125 6.53 -11.83 -6.44
N ARG A 126 7.07 -13.03 -6.24
CA ARG A 126 7.75 -13.38 -4.97
C ARG A 126 8.99 -12.54 -4.70
N ARG A 127 9.82 -12.28 -5.73
CA ARG A 127 11.00 -11.42 -5.59
C ARG A 127 10.61 -9.96 -5.43
N LEU A 128 9.56 -9.53 -6.11
CA LEU A 128 9.04 -8.18 -6.02
C LEU A 128 8.52 -7.87 -4.62
N ILE A 129 7.65 -8.73 -4.08
CA ILE A 129 7.07 -8.57 -2.73
C ILE A 129 8.16 -8.65 -1.67
N SER A 130 9.10 -9.61 -1.79
CA SER A 130 10.24 -9.70 -0.88
C SER A 130 11.12 -8.43 -0.91
N GLY A 131 11.42 -7.90 -2.10
CA GLY A 131 12.21 -6.68 -2.25
C GLY A 131 11.52 -5.45 -1.64
N ILE A 132 10.22 -5.29 -1.88
CA ILE A 132 9.42 -4.20 -1.30
C ILE A 132 9.37 -4.33 0.23
N GLN A 133 9.19 -5.54 0.76
CA GLN A 133 9.15 -5.77 2.20
C GLN A 133 10.50 -5.48 2.86
N VAL A 134 11.63 -5.84 2.23
CA VAL A 134 12.97 -5.48 2.72
C VAL A 134 13.17 -3.97 2.71
N ALA A 135 12.77 -3.28 1.63
CA ALA A 135 12.86 -1.82 1.55
C ALA A 135 11.96 -1.13 2.59
N TYR A 136 10.81 -1.72 2.90
CA TYR A 136 9.90 -1.24 3.94
C TYR A 136 10.47 -1.44 5.35
N ALA A 137 11.06 -2.60 5.63
CA ALA A 137 11.76 -2.85 6.89
C ALA A 137 12.97 -1.91 7.06
N LEU A 138 13.72 -1.66 5.98
CA LEU A 138 14.82 -0.71 5.98
C LEU A 138 14.33 0.69 6.35
N SER A 139 13.19 1.12 5.75
CA SER A 139 12.53 2.40 6.04
C SER A 139 12.27 2.61 7.53
N PHE A 140 11.66 1.62 8.21
CA PHE A 140 11.45 1.70 9.66
C PHE A 140 12.74 1.69 10.48
N LEU A 141 13.75 0.96 10.00
CA LEU A 141 15.05 0.98 10.64
C LEU A 141 15.64 2.39 10.64
N GLY A 142 15.52 3.12 9.51
CA GLY A 142 15.94 4.52 9.44
C GLY A 142 15.13 5.44 10.35
N ASP A 143 13.82 5.23 10.49
CA ASP A 143 13.01 5.97 11.45
C ASP A 143 13.50 5.74 12.90
N LEU A 144 13.90 4.52 13.25
CA LEU A 144 14.50 4.21 14.55
C LEU A 144 15.89 4.83 14.74
N PHE A 145 16.72 4.83 13.70
CA PHE A 145 18.03 5.51 13.72
C PHE A 145 17.91 7.02 13.92
N LEU A 146 16.90 7.63 13.29
CA LEU A 146 16.57 9.03 13.44
C LEU A 146 16.12 9.35 14.88
N VAL A 147 15.19 8.56 15.44
CA VAL A 147 14.67 8.81 16.80
C VAL A 147 15.74 8.57 17.87
N LYS A 148 16.69 7.63 17.66
CA LYS A 148 17.85 7.46 18.55
C LYS A 148 18.93 8.54 18.39
N GLN A 149 18.77 9.50 17.46
CA GLN A 149 19.75 10.54 17.14
C GLN A 149 21.15 10.02 16.79
N CYS A 150 21.27 8.75 16.36
CA CYS A 150 22.55 8.20 15.86
C CYS A 150 23.06 8.98 14.63
N ASN A 151 22.15 9.62 13.90
CA ASN A 151 22.45 10.50 12.77
C ASN A 151 23.43 11.63 13.12
N LEU A 152 23.35 12.18 14.34
CA LEU A 152 24.26 13.23 14.81
C LEU A 152 25.69 12.71 15.05
N ARG A 153 25.86 11.43 15.42
CA ARG A 153 27.19 10.80 15.51
C ARG A 153 27.84 10.59 14.15
N LEU A 154 27.03 10.52 13.08
CA LEU A 154 27.50 10.42 11.69
C LEU A 154 27.73 11.80 11.03
N GLY A 155 27.47 12.89 11.75
CA GLY A 155 27.69 14.26 11.26
C GLY A 155 26.66 14.74 10.21
N ILE A 156 25.56 14.01 10.04
CA ILE A 156 24.49 14.35 9.09
C ILE A 156 23.43 15.17 9.83
N SER A 157 22.98 16.28 9.23
CA SER A 157 21.88 17.08 9.77
C SER A 157 20.58 16.27 9.82
N ASN A 158 19.84 16.35 10.92
CA ASN A 158 18.57 15.66 11.11
C ASN A 158 17.56 16.00 10.01
N GLU A 159 17.61 17.22 9.47
CA GLU A 159 16.73 17.67 8.39
C GLU A 159 16.88 16.83 7.12
N VAL A 160 18.11 16.67 6.63
CA VAL A 160 18.41 15.94 5.39
C VAL A 160 18.12 14.45 5.55
N TYR A 161 18.38 13.90 6.74
CA TYR A 161 18.11 12.49 7.01
C TYR A 161 16.61 12.21 7.07
N VAL A 162 15.82 13.03 7.78
CA VAL A 162 14.35 12.97 7.78
C VAL A 162 13.82 13.08 6.36
N LEU A 163 14.32 14.06 5.61
CA LEU A 163 13.93 14.32 4.22
C LEU A 163 14.24 13.16 3.28
N CYS A 164 15.21 12.30 3.56
CA CYS A 164 15.53 11.19 2.66
C CYS A 164 14.83 9.90 3.10
N PHE A 165 14.90 9.57 4.39
CA PHE A 165 14.45 8.28 4.89
C PHE A 165 12.92 8.21 5.07
N SER A 166 12.28 9.29 5.53
CA SER A 166 10.82 9.32 5.67
C SER A 166 10.09 9.25 4.31
N LEU A 167 10.77 9.57 3.21
CA LEU A 167 10.23 9.45 1.85
C LEU A 167 10.35 8.02 1.30
N LEU A 168 11.36 7.27 1.75
CA LEU A 168 11.60 5.90 1.33
C LEU A 168 10.44 4.98 1.76
N GLY A 169 9.93 5.16 2.99
CA GLY A 169 8.78 4.39 3.48
C GLY A 169 7.51 4.63 2.68
N GLY A 170 7.22 5.89 2.34
CA GLY A 170 6.06 6.26 1.54
C GLY A 170 6.11 5.74 0.10
N SER A 171 7.29 5.80 -0.52
CA SER A 171 7.50 5.30 -1.89
C SER A 171 7.42 3.78 -1.99
N CYS A 172 7.87 3.04 -0.98
CA CYS A 172 7.73 1.57 -0.93
C CYS A 172 6.25 1.15 -0.84
N GLY A 173 5.48 1.79 0.05
CA GLY A 173 4.05 1.49 0.20
C GLY A 173 3.25 1.76 -1.07
N ALA A 174 3.59 2.81 -1.81
CA ALA A 174 2.93 3.15 -3.08
C ALA A 174 3.12 2.08 -4.17
N VAL A 175 4.24 1.36 -4.18
CA VAL A 175 4.54 0.30 -5.16
C VAL A 175 3.90 -1.04 -4.76
N GLN A 176 3.71 -1.29 -3.47
CA GLN A 176 3.21 -2.56 -2.94
C GLN A 176 1.78 -2.90 -3.40
N GLY A 177 0.85 -1.95 -3.26
CA GLY A 177 -0.56 -2.17 -3.62
C GLY A 177 -0.75 -2.58 -5.08
N PRO A 178 -0.27 -1.79 -6.06
CA PRO A 178 -0.35 -2.11 -7.48
C PRO A 178 0.35 -3.42 -7.87
N ALA A 179 1.46 -3.76 -7.20
CA ALA A 179 2.16 -5.03 -7.42
C ALA A 179 1.32 -6.24 -7.05
N VAL A 180 0.72 -6.24 -5.86
CA VAL A 180 -0.14 -7.35 -5.40
C VAL A 180 -1.40 -7.41 -6.25
N HIS A 181 -2.06 -6.29 -6.52
CA HIS A 181 -3.25 -6.27 -7.36
C HIS A 181 -3.01 -6.91 -8.73
N ARG A 182 -1.89 -6.57 -9.39
CA ARG A 182 -1.52 -7.18 -10.66
C ARG A 182 -1.27 -8.69 -10.57
N SER A 183 -0.79 -9.17 -9.42
CA SER A 183 -0.63 -10.61 -9.17
C SER A 183 -1.99 -11.31 -9.15
N LEU A 184 -2.95 -10.70 -8.46
CA LEU A 184 -4.31 -11.22 -8.32
C LEU A 184 -5.02 -11.25 -9.69
N LEU A 185 -4.85 -10.21 -10.50
CA LEU A 185 -5.38 -10.18 -11.87
C LEU A 185 -4.83 -11.30 -12.75
N GLY A 186 -3.55 -11.64 -12.61
CA GLY A 186 -2.94 -12.74 -13.37
C GLY A 186 -3.49 -14.14 -13.06
N LEU A 187 -4.22 -14.28 -11.95
CA LEU A 187 -4.85 -15.53 -11.50
C LEU A 187 -6.38 -15.54 -11.73
N CYS A 188 -6.96 -14.39 -12.11
CA CYS A 188 -8.41 -14.22 -12.21
C CYS A 188 -8.92 -14.60 -13.61
N PRO A 189 -10.07 -15.28 -13.74
CA PRO A 189 -10.73 -15.47 -15.03
C PRO A 189 -11.18 -14.13 -15.63
N ALA A 190 -11.12 -14.03 -16.96
CA ALA A 190 -11.50 -12.81 -17.68
C ALA A 190 -12.95 -12.42 -17.38
N GLY A 191 -13.18 -11.18 -16.94
CA GLY A 191 -14.51 -10.63 -16.64
C GLY A 191 -14.77 -10.29 -15.16
N CYS A 192 -13.92 -10.75 -14.22
CA CYS A 192 -14.07 -10.46 -12.78
C CYS A 192 -13.10 -9.39 -12.22
N GLU A 193 -12.25 -8.81 -13.07
CA GLU A 193 -11.13 -7.94 -12.66
C GLU A 193 -11.57 -6.72 -11.82
N GLY A 194 -12.64 -6.04 -12.24
CA GLY A 194 -13.14 -4.84 -11.56
C GLY A 194 -13.75 -5.12 -10.19
N SER A 195 -14.49 -6.23 -10.06
CA SER A 195 -15.09 -6.64 -8.79
C SER A 195 -14.02 -7.07 -7.78
N LEU A 196 -13.00 -7.80 -8.26
CA LEU A 196 -11.85 -8.17 -7.44
C LEU A 196 -11.05 -6.95 -7.00
N PHE A 197 -10.83 -5.96 -7.88
CA PHE A 197 -10.18 -4.71 -7.50
C PHE A 197 -10.97 -3.94 -6.43
N ALA A 198 -12.30 -3.88 -6.55
CA ALA A 198 -13.15 -3.21 -5.57
C ALA A 198 -13.10 -3.90 -4.20
N PHE A 199 -13.13 -5.24 -4.17
CA PHE A 199 -12.95 -6.03 -2.95
C PHE A 199 -11.56 -5.83 -2.33
N PHE A 200 -10.52 -5.84 -3.16
CA PHE A 200 -9.15 -5.57 -2.72
C PHE A 200 -9.01 -4.17 -2.11
N ALA A 201 -9.55 -3.16 -2.77
CA ALA A 201 -9.50 -1.78 -2.30
C ALA A 201 -10.25 -1.59 -0.97
N SER A 202 -11.43 -2.20 -0.80
CA SER A 202 -12.20 -2.11 0.44
C SER A 202 -11.50 -2.81 1.61
N ALA A 203 -10.90 -3.99 1.37
CA ALA A 203 -10.09 -4.70 2.37
C ALA A 203 -8.87 -3.88 2.81
N LEU A 204 -8.19 -3.19 1.88
CA LEU A 204 -7.08 -2.30 2.20
C LEU A 204 -7.52 -1.07 3.01
N CYS A 205 -8.66 -0.47 2.68
CA CYS A 205 -9.23 0.62 3.47
C CYS A 205 -9.52 0.19 4.91
N LEU A 206 -10.15 -0.97 5.09
CA LEU A 206 -10.41 -1.51 6.43
C LEU A 206 -9.11 -1.77 7.21
N SER A 207 -8.11 -2.33 6.55
CA SER A 207 -6.77 -2.57 7.14
C SER A 207 -6.12 -1.27 7.60
N THR A 208 -6.25 -0.20 6.81
CA THR A 208 -5.68 1.12 7.13
C THR A 208 -6.38 1.74 8.33
N ILE A 209 -7.70 1.62 8.43
CA ILE A 209 -8.46 2.09 9.60
C ILE A 209 -8.01 1.34 10.85
N LEU A 210 -7.91 0.02 10.78
CA LEU A 210 -7.50 -0.81 11.91
C LEU A 210 -6.07 -0.47 12.36
N SER A 211 -5.14 -0.33 11.41
CA SER A 211 -3.78 0.12 11.66
C SER A 211 -3.72 1.51 12.32
N GLY A 212 -4.59 2.44 11.90
CA GLY A 212 -4.71 3.76 12.51
C GLY A 212 -5.20 3.70 13.95
N VAL A 213 -6.26 2.91 14.22
CA VAL A 213 -6.78 2.69 15.58
C VAL A 213 -5.73 2.04 16.48
N LEU A 214 -5.02 1.03 15.97
CA LEU A 214 -3.90 0.39 16.68
C LEU A 214 -2.76 1.36 16.93
N GLY A 215 -2.42 2.24 15.97
CA GLY A 215 -1.39 3.26 16.12
C GLY A 215 -1.71 4.28 17.20
N VAL A 216 -2.94 4.80 17.23
CA VAL A 216 -3.41 5.72 18.28
C VAL A 216 -3.48 5.01 19.64
N GLY A 217 -3.99 3.78 19.68
CA GLY A 217 -4.03 2.96 20.89
C GLY A 217 -2.64 2.70 21.46
N LEU A 218 -1.67 2.38 20.60
CA LEU A 218 -0.28 2.15 20.98
C LEU A 218 0.38 3.44 21.48
N ALA A 219 0.16 4.58 20.79
CA ALA A 219 0.66 5.88 21.23
C ALA A 219 0.13 6.28 22.61
N SER A 220 -1.16 6.01 22.87
CA SER A 220 -1.80 6.23 24.17
C SER A 220 -1.24 5.31 25.26
N LEU A 221 -1.05 4.03 24.96
CA LEU A 221 -0.51 3.03 25.90
C LEU A 221 0.94 3.32 26.31
N ILE A 222 1.75 3.78 25.36
CA ILE A 222 3.16 4.14 25.54
C ILE A 222 3.30 5.50 26.28
N GLY A 223 2.21 6.24 26.45
CA GLY A 223 2.19 7.50 27.18
C GLY A 223 2.94 8.62 26.47
N VAL A 224 2.93 8.63 25.12
CA VAL A 224 3.54 9.72 24.34
C VAL A 224 2.70 10.98 24.53
N SER A 225 3.14 11.81 25.48
CA SER A 225 2.57 13.14 25.73
C SER A 225 3.42 14.19 25.01
N SER A 226 2.82 15.33 24.67
CA SER A 226 3.45 16.46 23.94
C SER A 226 4.64 17.12 24.65
N GLY A 227 5.18 16.51 25.71
CA GLY A 227 6.35 16.96 26.47
C GLY A 227 7.37 15.86 26.78
N ASP A 228 7.08 14.57 26.55
CA ASP A 228 8.04 13.48 26.76
C ASP A 228 7.92 12.43 25.64
N TYR A 229 8.94 12.41 24.78
CA TYR A 229 9.06 11.49 23.64
C TYR A 229 10.05 10.35 23.92
N SER A 230 10.49 10.16 25.16
CA SER A 230 11.46 9.13 25.56
C SER A 230 11.02 7.70 25.20
N SER A 231 9.71 7.47 25.13
CA SER A 231 9.10 6.18 24.81
C SER A 231 8.74 5.99 23.32
N LEU A 232 8.90 7.02 22.48
CA LEU A 232 8.71 6.96 21.02
C LEU A 232 9.57 5.89 20.31
N PRO A 233 10.87 5.69 20.65
CA PRO A 233 11.66 4.61 20.05
C PRO A 233 11.13 3.22 20.36
N VAL A 234 10.42 3.02 21.48
CA VAL A 234 9.78 1.74 21.83
C VAL A 234 8.60 1.48 20.89
N GLY A 235 7.79 2.50 20.60
CA GLY A 235 6.70 2.41 19.64
C GLY A 235 7.19 2.05 18.22
N ILE A 236 8.29 2.67 17.79
CA ILE A 236 8.91 2.35 16.49
C ILE A 236 9.54 0.95 16.51
N ALA A 237 10.14 0.51 17.62
CA ALA A 237 10.65 -0.85 17.74
C ALA A 237 9.53 -1.89 17.63
N VAL A 238 8.38 -1.64 18.26
CA VAL A 238 7.17 -2.48 18.11
C VAL A 238 6.70 -2.47 16.65
N GLN A 239 6.74 -1.31 15.97
CA GLN A 239 6.39 -1.20 14.56
C GLN A 239 7.35 -1.99 13.65
N ILE A 240 8.65 -2.00 13.95
CA ILE A 240 9.64 -2.84 13.25
C ILE A 240 9.31 -4.32 13.46
N VAL A 241 9.07 -4.76 14.69
CA VAL A 241 8.70 -6.16 14.97
C VAL A 241 7.41 -6.53 14.23
N ALA A 242 6.41 -5.64 14.25
CA ALA A 242 5.16 -5.80 13.51
C ALA A 242 5.37 -5.86 11.99
N ALA A 243 6.34 -5.13 11.44
CA ALA A 243 6.69 -5.16 10.02
C ALA A 243 7.52 -6.41 9.62
N LEU A 244 8.23 -7.03 10.57
CA LEU A 244 8.95 -8.28 10.36
C LEU A 244 8.05 -9.52 10.43
N ILE A 245 6.93 -9.49 11.15
CA ILE A 245 6.00 -10.62 11.25
C ILE A 245 5.49 -11.06 9.85
N PRO A 246 5.07 -10.15 8.96
CA PRO A 246 4.68 -10.52 7.60
C PRO A 246 5.84 -11.03 6.75
N LEU A 247 7.08 -10.61 7.02
CA LEU A 247 8.29 -11.16 6.36
C LEU A 247 8.43 -12.66 6.64
N GLY A 248 8.18 -13.07 7.89
CA GLY A 248 8.17 -14.49 8.29
C GLY A 248 7.08 -15.28 7.57
N TRP A 249 5.88 -14.69 7.45
CA TRP A 249 4.74 -15.32 6.78
C TRP A 249 4.92 -15.42 5.25
N LEU A 250 5.66 -14.47 4.64
CA LEU A 250 5.96 -14.50 3.21
C LEU A 250 6.80 -15.72 2.81
N SER A 251 7.64 -16.23 3.71
CA SER A 251 8.42 -17.46 3.48
C SER A 251 7.55 -18.72 3.41
N CYS A 252 6.33 -18.68 3.97
CA CYS A 252 5.34 -19.75 3.88
C CYS A 252 4.45 -19.67 2.63
N VAL A 253 4.57 -18.62 1.79
CA VAL A 253 3.90 -18.58 0.49
C VAL A 253 4.56 -19.63 -0.42
N PRO A 254 3.85 -20.69 -0.83
CA PRO A 254 4.42 -21.70 -1.70
C PRO A 254 4.81 -21.05 -3.03
N ASP A 255 6.04 -21.31 -3.49
CA ASP A 255 6.41 -20.99 -4.86
C ASP A 255 5.47 -21.75 -5.80
N ALA A 256 4.69 -21.02 -6.60
CA ALA A 256 4.07 -21.58 -7.81
C ALA A 256 5.14 -21.80 -8.91
N GLY A 257 6.30 -22.29 -8.50
CA GLY A 257 7.53 -22.46 -9.24
C GLY A 257 8.05 -23.88 -9.12
N ASN A 258 7.18 -24.86 -9.36
CA ASN A 258 7.64 -26.06 -10.05
C ASN A 258 6.66 -26.33 -11.21
N LYS A 259 7.00 -25.76 -12.38
CA LYS A 259 6.28 -25.97 -13.63
C LYS A 259 6.66 -27.30 -14.32
N ASP A 260 7.17 -28.27 -13.56
CA ASP A 260 7.63 -29.56 -14.11
C ASP A 260 6.64 -30.72 -13.92
N GLU A 261 5.61 -30.60 -13.06
CA GLU A 261 4.65 -31.71 -12.86
C GLU A 261 3.35 -31.59 -13.69
N ALA A 262 3.06 -30.43 -14.29
CA ALA A 262 1.87 -30.27 -15.13
C ALA A 262 2.03 -30.81 -16.56
N ASN A 263 3.23 -31.25 -16.95
CA ASN A 263 3.49 -31.84 -18.27
C ASN A 263 3.45 -33.39 -18.28
N GLU A 264 3.55 -34.06 -17.12
CA GLU A 264 3.37 -35.52 -17.04
C GLU A 264 1.88 -35.94 -17.09
N GLY A 265 0.96 -35.10 -16.62
CA GLY A 265 -0.48 -35.36 -16.73
C GLY A 265 -1.03 -35.28 -18.16
N LYS A 266 -0.39 -34.50 -19.04
CA LYS A 266 -0.79 -34.37 -20.46
C LYS A 266 -0.21 -35.45 -21.36
N LEU A 267 0.91 -36.09 -20.99
CA LEU A 267 1.48 -37.20 -21.74
C LEU A 267 0.80 -38.54 -21.43
N ARG A 268 0.22 -38.71 -20.24
CA ARG A 268 -0.57 -39.92 -19.89
C ARG A 268 -1.97 -39.99 -20.51
N TYR A 269 -2.57 -38.87 -20.93
CA TYR A 269 -3.88 -38.88 -21.60
C TYR A 269 -3.78 -39.11 -23.13
N LYS A 270 -2.59 -39.05 -23.71
CA LYS A 270 -2.36 -39.28 -25.15
C LYS A 270 -1.81 -40.68 -25.49
N SER A 271 -1.65 -41.56 -24.49
CA SER A 271 -1.12 -42.91 -24.67
C SER A 271 -1.92 -43.99 -23.94
N GLY A 272 -3.19 -43.72 -23.62
CA GLY A 272 -4.16 -44.69 -23.12
C GLY A 272 -5.29 -44.89 -24.11
#